data_AF-A0A0S0ZMJ4-F1
#
_entry.id   AF-A0A0S0ZMJ4-F1
#
_cell.length_a   1.000
_cell.length_b   1.000
_cell.length_c   1.000
_cell.angle_alpha   90.00
_cell.angle_beta   90.00
_cell.angle_gamma   90.00
#
_symmetry.space_group_name_H-M   'P 1'
#
loop_
_entity.id
_entity.type
_entity.pdbx_description
1 polymer ?
#
loop_
_entity_poly.entity_id
_entity_poly.type
_entity_poly.pdbx_seq_one_letter_code
_entity_poly.pdbx_strand_id
1 'polypeptide(L)'
;MSWRSEHIWIEPITGSRKTSNFCWGVIIFLGSLGFLLVGTSSYLGRNLISLFASHQIVFFPQGLVMSFYGIAGLFISSYFWCTISWNVGSGYDQFDKKEGIVCIFRWGFPGKNRRIFVRFLIKDIQSVRIEVKGGVYARRILYMDIK
;
A
#
# COMPACT_ATOMS: atom_id res chain seq x y z
N MET A 1 -17.36 -7.31 3.29
CA MET A 1 -18.53 -7.83 4.03
C MET A 1 -18.36 -7.49 5.49
N SER A 2 -19.06 -6.47 5.97
CA SER A 2 -19.19 -6.22 7.41
C SER A 2 -20.13 -7.29 7.98
N TRP A 3 -19.73 -7.94 9.07
CA TRP A 3 -20.57 -8.90 9.78
C TRP A 3 -21.22 -8.16 10.96
N ARG A 4 -22.56 -8.18 11.00
CA ARG A 4 -23.34 -7.49 12.02
C ARG A 4 -24.27 -8.50 12.69
N SER A 5 -24.01 -8.79 13.95
CA SER A 5 -24.95 -9.40 14.88
C SER A 5 -25.48 -8.30 15.82
N GLU A 6 -26.61 -8.51 16.51
CA GLU A 6 -27.15 -7.52 17.46
C GLU A 6 -26.14 -7.13 18.55
N HIS A 7 -25.24 -8.05 18.87
CA HIS A 7 -24.29 -7.94 19.96
C HIS A 7 -22.84 -7.73 19.53
N ILE A 8 -22.47 -8.16 18.33
CA ILE A 8 -21.09 -8.10 17.82
C ILE A 8 -21.09 -7.40 16.47
N TRP A 9 -20.29 -6.36 16.35
CA TRP A 9 -20.07 -5.65 15.11
C TRP A 9 -18.61 -5.75 14.69
N ILE A 10 -18.35 -6.27 13.49
CA ILE A 10 -17.00 -6.40 12.94
C ILE A 10 -16.91 -5.61 11.64
N GLU A 11 -16.10 -4.56 11.64
CA GLU A 11 -15.80 -3.74 10.47
C GLU A 11 -14.41 -4.10 9.92
N PRO A 12 -14.31 -4.81 8.78
CA PRO A 12 -13.03 -5.09 8.14
C PRO A 12 -12.49 -3.84 7.45
N ILE A 13 -11.19 -3.59 7.62
CA ILE A 13 -10.49 -2.44 7.05
C ILE A 13 -9.52 -2.91 5.97
N THR A 14 -9.79 -2.46 4.74
CA THR A 14 -8.94 -2.74 3.59
C THR A 14 -7.67 -1.89 3.66
N GLY A 15 -6.54 -2.57 3.85
CA GLY A 15 -5.20 -1.97 3.86
C GLY A 15 -4.64 -1.73 2.46
N SER A 16 -3.39 -2.16 2.24
CA SER A 16 -2.67 -1.98 0.97
C SER A 16 -3.25 -2.77 -0.21
N ARG A 17 -4.07 -3.81 0.02
CA ARG A 17 -4.73 -4.60 -1.03
C ARG A 17 -5.94 -3.89 -1.66
N LYS A 18 -5.75 -2.66 -2.13
CA LYS A 18 -6.71 -1.95 -2.97
C LYS A 18 -6.40 -2.23 -4.43
N THR A 19 -7.44 -2.35 -5.26
CA THR A 19 -7.28 -2.51 -6.72
C THR A 19 -6.47 -1.36 -7.34
N SER A 20 -6.65 -0.14 -6.85
CA SER A 20 -5.86 1.02 -7.26
C SER A 20 -4.35 0.85 -6.97
N ASN A 21 -3.99 0.32 -5.79
CA ASN A 21 -2.58 0.06 -5.45
C ASN A 21 -1.97 -1.01 -6.36
N PHE A 22 -2.76 -2.03 -6.72
CA PHE A 22 -2.33 -3.05 -7.68
C PHE A 22 -2.08 -2.45 -9.07
N CYS A 23 -3.00 -1.62 -9.55
CA CYS A 23 -2.86 -0.91 -10.83
C CYS A 23 -1.58 -0.05 -10.87
N TRP A 24 -1.37 0.78 -9.84
CA TRP A 24 -0.15 1.58 -9.72
C TRP A 24 1.12 0.74 -9.61
N GLY A 25 1.09 -0.37 -8.86
CA GLY A 25 2.21 -1.30 -8.77
C GLY A 25 2.62 -1.86 -10.12
N VAL A 26 1.64 -2.25 -10.95
CA VAL A 26 1.88 -2.77 -12.31
C VAL A 26 2.43 -1.68 -13.24
N ILE A 27 1.86 -0.47 -13.20
CA ILE A 27 2.32 0.66 -14.03
C ILE A 27 3.78 0.99 -13.72
N ILE A 28 4.13 1.11 -12.43
CA ILE A 28 5.51 1.42 -12.01
C ILE A 28 6.45 0.27 -12.38
N PHE A 29 6.03 -0.98 -12.20
CA PHE A 29 6.81 -2.16 -12.59
C PHE A 29 7.14 -2.15 -14.09
N LEU A 30 6.12 -2.05 -14.94
CA LEU A 30 6.28 -2.05 -16.40
C LEU A 30 7.10 -0.85 -16.89
N GLY A 31 6.87 0.35 -16.33
CA GLY A 31 7.65 1.53 -16.66
C GLY A 31 9.13 1.39 -16.28
N SER A 32 9.41 0.92 -15.07
CA SER A 32 10.78 0.69 -14.60
C SER A 32 11.52 -0.39 -15.39
N LEU A 33 10.82 -1.48 -15.73
CA LEU A 33 11.34 -2.55 -16.58
C LEU A 33 11.64 -2.02 -18.00
N GLY A 34 10.76 -1.19 -18.56
CA GLY A 34 10.96 -0.53 -19.85
C GLY A 34 12.22 0.34 -19.86
N PHE A 35 12.41 1.20 -18.85
CA PHE A 35 13.61 2.03 -18.75
C PHE A 35 14.89 1.22 -18.62
N LEU A 36 14.87 0.14 -17.82
CA LEU A 36 16.02 -0.75 -17.67
C LEU A 36 16.34 -1.48 -18.98
N LEU A 37 15.32 -1.95 -19.70
CA LEU A 37 15.50 -2.62 -20.98
C LEU A 37 16.02 -1.67 -22.06
N VAL A 38 15.54 -0.43 -22.12
CA VAL A 38 16.07 0.58 -23.06
C VAL A 38 17.52 0.92 -22.74
N GLY A 39 17.87 1.13 -21.47
CA GLY A 39 19.24 1.42 -21.06
C GLY A 39 20.23 0.27 -21.34
N THR A 40 19.83 -0.98 -21.06
CA THR A 40 20.64 -2.17 -21.37
C THR A 40 20.76 -2.43 -22.88
N SER A 41 19.69 -2.17 -23.64
CA SER A 41 19.68 -2.24 -25.10
C SER A 41 20.67 -1.23 -25.72
N SER A 42 20.70 0.00 -25.18
CA SER A 42 21.64 1.05 -25.57
C SER A 42 23.10 0.68 -25.22
N TYR A 43 23.34 0.00 -24.08
CA TYR A 43 24.67 -0.51 -23.71
C TYR A 43 25.16 -1.62 -24.65
N LEU A 44 24.28 -2.56 -25.04
CA LEU A 44 24.65 -3.67 -25.93
C LEU A 44 24.68 -3.30 -27.41
N GLY A 45 24.14 -2.14 -27.80
CA GLY A 45 23.99 -1.75 -29.20
C GLY A 45 23.07 -2.67 -30.01
N ARG A 46 22.19 -3.43 -29.34
CA ARG A 46 21.23 -4.37 -29.95
C ARG A 46 19.85 -4.09 -29.39
N ASN A 47 18.83 -4.05 -30.24
CA ASN A 47 17.44 -3.90 -29.82
C ASN A 47 16.98 -5.15 -29.04
N LEU A 48 17.01 -5.11 -27.70
CA LEU A 48 16.48 -6.18 -26.84
C LEU A 48 14.95 -6.28 -26.91
N ILE A 49 14.28 -5.19 -27.31
CA ILE A 49 12.84 -5.11 -27.52
C ILE A 49 12.59 -4.54 -28.92
N SER A 50 11.85 -5.26 -29.77
CA SER A 50 11.43 -4.80 -31.12
C SER A 50 10.55 -3.54 -31.08
N LEU A 51 9.88 -3.31 -29.94
CA LEU A 51 8.97 -2.19 -29.67
C LEU A 51 9.68 -0.84 -29.50
N PHE A 52 10.99 -0.80 -29.22
CA PHE A 52 11.76 0.44 -29.06
C PHE A 52 12.99 0.44 -29.96
N ALA A 53 13.11 1.45 -30.84
CA ALA A 53 14.28 1.64 -31.69
C ALA A 53 15.47 2.16 -30.86
N SER A 54 16.16 1.27 -30.15
CA SER A 54 17.31 1.62 -29.30
C SER A 54 18.53 2.12 -30.09
N HIS A 55 18.54 1.91 -31.42
CA HIS A 55 19.57 2.40 -32.34
C HIS A 55 19.76 3.93 -32.34
N GLN A 56 18.79 4.70 -31.86
CA GLN A 56 18.85 6.16 -31.80
C GLN A 56 19.34 6.72 -30.46
N ILE A 57 19.43 5.89 -29.41
CA ILE A 57 19.77 6.36 -28.06
C ILE A 57 21.24 6.05 -27.77
N VAL A 58 22.06 7.11 -27.66
CA VAL A 58 23.46 7.00 -27.23
C VAL A 58 23.51 6.62 -25.75
N PHE A 59 24.29 5.60 -25.42
CA PHE A 59 24.38 5.06 -24.05
C PHE A 59 24.79 6.13 -23.04
N PHE A 60 25.82 6.92 -23.36
CA PHE A 60 26.23 8.03 -22.52
C PHE A 60 25.76 9.36 -23.12
N PRO A 61 25.06 10.24 -22.37
CA PRO A 61 24.61 10.10 -20.98
C PRO A 61 23.21 9.49 -20.83
N GLN A 62 22.41 9.47 -21.91
CA GLN A 62 20.96 9.24 -21.84
C GLN A 62 20.59 7.80 -21.45
N GLY A 63 21.21 6.79 -22.07
CA GLY A 63 20.97 5.38 -21.74
C GLY A 63 21.36 5.03 -20.30
N LEU A 64 22.47 5.59 -19.81
CA LEU A 64 22.93 5.41 -18.44
C LEU A 64 21.92 5.95 -17.43
N VAL A 65 21.40 7.15 -17.66
CA VAL A 65 20.37 7.76 -16.80
C VAL A 65 19.07 6.94 -16.82
N MET A 66 18.66 6.42 -17.98
CA MET A 66 17.51 5.52 -18.09
C MET A 66 17.72 4.23 -17.30
N SER A 67 18.91 3.63 -17.33
CA SER A 67 19.24 2.46 -16.49
C SER A 67 19.10 2.77 -15.00
N PHE A 68 19.62 3.91 -14.53
CA PHE A 68 19.47 4.31 -13.11
C PHE A 68 18.01 4.47 -12.70
N TYR A 69 17.20 5.16 -13.51
CA TYR A 69 15.77 5.30 -13.22
C TYR A 69 15.03 3.96 -13.26
N GLY A 70 15.39 3.06 -14.19
CA GLY A 70 14.84 1.71 -14.23
C GLY A 70 15.14 0.91 -12.96
N ILE A 71 16.40 0.92 -12.50
CA ILE A 71 16.81 0.24 -11.27
C ILE A 71 16.08 0.83 -10.05
N ALA A 72 16.08 2.14 -9.89
CA ALA A 72 15.39 2.81 -8.78
C ALA A 72 13.88 2.51 -8.80
N GLY A 73 13.26 2.56 -9.99
CA GLY A 73 11.85 2.22 -10.18
C GLY A 73 11.54 0.76 -9.82
N LEU A 74 12.42 -0.19 -10.14
CA LEU A 74 12.25 -1.59 -9.77
C LEU A 74 12.30 -1.80 -8.26
N PHE A 75 13.20 -1.10 -7.54
CA PHE A 75 13.22 -1.14 -6.07
C PHE A 75 11.94 -0.58 -5.47
N ILE A 76 11.45 0.55 -5.99
CA ILE A 76 10.19 1.16 -5.53
C ILE A 76 8.99 0.25 -5.83
N SER A 77 8.94 -0.33 -7.04
CA SER A 77 7.90 -1.28 -7.44
C SER A 77 7.90 -2.54 -6.57
N SER A 78 9.10 -3.11 -6.33
CA SER A 78 9.29 -4.25 -5.43
C SER A 78 8.77 -3.95 -4.03
N TYR A 79 9.11 -2.78 -3.48
CA TYR A 79 8.58 -2.32 -2.19
C TYR A 79 7.05 -2.23 -2.20
N PHE A 80 6.45 -1.64 -3.23
CA PHE A 80 4.99 -1.56 -3.37
C PHE A 80 4.35 -2.95 -3.39
N TRP A 81 4.89 -3.87 -4.18
CA TRP A 81 4.39 -5.24 -4.28
C TRP A 81 4.51 -6.00 -2.96
N CYS A 82 5.62 -5.80 -2.27
CA CYS A 82 5.85 -6.27 -0.91
C CYS A 82 4.77 -5.76 0.07
N THR A 83 4.45 -4.46 0.06
CA THR A 83 3.38 -3.92 0.93
C THR A 83 2.00 -4.51 0.64
N ILE A 84 1.69 -4.77 -0.63
CA ILE A 84 0.44 -5.41 -1.08
C ILE A 84 0.41 -6.87 -0.63
N SER A 85 1.51 -7.60 -0.84
CA SER A 85 1.66 -9.00 -0.45
C SER A 85 1.45 -9.20 1.05
N TRP A 86 2.11 -8.38 1.88
CA TRP A 86 1.97 -8.41 3.34
C TRP A 86 0.67 -7.82 3.88
N ASN A 87 -0.16 -7.25 3.02
CA ASN A 87 -1.44 -6.60 3.35
C ASN A 87 -1.28 -5.54 4.46
N VAL A 88 -0.24 -4.72 4.35
CA VAL A 88 0.10 -3.71 5.36
C VAL A 88 -1.06 -2.72 5.51
N GLY A 89 -1.39 -2.37 6.75
CA GLY A 89 -2.50 -1.51 7.12
C GLY A 89 -3.88 -2.19 7.13
N SER A 90 -3.99 -3.46 6.75
CA SER A 90 -5.26 -4.17 6.82
C SER A 90 -5.61 -4.55 8.24
N GLY A 91 -6.88 -4.79 8.53
CA GLY A 91 -7.28 -5.20 9.86
C GLY A 91 -8.79 -5.27 10.00
N TYR A 92 -9.25 -5.22 11.24
CA TYR A 92 -10.67 -5.12 11.56
C TYR A 92 -10.86 -4.41 12.89
N ASP A 93 -12.01 -3.77 13.03
CA ASP A 93 -12.49 -3.22 14.29
C ASP A 93 -13.67 -4.08 14.75
N GLN A 94 -13.54 -4.64 15.95
CA GLN A 94 -14.56 -5.47 16.58
C GLN A 94 -15.12 -4.75 17.81
N PHE A 95 -16.44 -4.63 17.87
CA PHE A 95 -17.17 -4.02 18.97
C PHE A 95 -18.12 -5.08 19.54
N ASP A 96 -17.87 -5.50 20.77
CA ASP A 96 -18.70 -6.45 21.50
C ASP A 96 -19.50 -5.72 22.59
N LYS A 97 -20.83 -5.65 22.41
CA LYS A 97 -21.74 -5.03 23.36
C LYS A 97 -22.06 -5.90 24.56
N LYS A 98 -21.90 -7.23 24.47
CA LYS A 98 -22.16 -8.15 25.59
C LYS A 98 -21.04 -8.09 26.61
N GLU A 99 -19.80 -8.19 26.14
CA GLU A 99 -18.62 -8.11 27.02
C GLU A 99 -18.22 -6.65 27.32
N GLY A 100 -18.72 -5.70 26.54
CA GLY A 100 -18.37 -4.29 26.70
C GLY A 100 -16.94 -3.99 26.28
N ILE A 101 -16.42 -4.71 25.28
CA ILE A 101 -15.02 -4.64 24.83
C ILE A 101 -14.97 -4.13 23.39
N VAL A 102 -14.04 -3.23 23.11
CA VAL A 102 -13.63 -2.82 21.77
C VAL A 102 -12.24 -3.38 21.47
N CYS A 103 -12.08 -3.92 20.28
CA CYS A 103 -10.85 -4.52 19.82
C CYS A 103 -10.48 -3.96 18.45
N ILE A 104 -9.33 -3.29 18.38
CA ILE A 104 -8.75 -2.77 17.15
C ILE A 104 -7.58 -3.66 16.76
N PHE A 105 -7.68 -4.31 15.61
CA PHE A 105 -6.61 -5.12 15.05
C PHE A 105 -6.09 -4.52 13.75
N ARG A 106 -4.77 -4.42 13.61
CA ARG A 106 -4.09 -3.98 12.39
C ARG A 106 -2.86 -4.84 12.09
N TRP A 107 -2.65 -5.11 10.81
CA TRP A 107 -1.44 -5.67 10.24
C TRP A 107 -0.45 -4.55 9.90
N GLY A 108 0.67 -4.51 10.62
CA GLY A 108 1.81 -3.64 10.32
C GLY A 108 2.79 -4.25 9.31
N PHE A 109 3.95 -3.61 9.19
CA PHE A 109 5.07 -4.10 8.41
C PHE A 109 5.61 -5.42 8.97
N PRO A 110 6.29 -6.25 8.14
CA PRO A 110 6.95 -7.46 8.61
C PRO A 110 7.95 -7.14 9.72
N GLY A 111 7.87 -7.86 10.84
CA GLY A 111 8.71 -7.66 12.02
C GLY A 111 8.12 -8.29 13.28
N LYS A 112 8.83 -8.14 14.41
CA LYS A 112 8.39 -8.69 15.72
C LYS A 112 7.01 -8.16 16.15
N ASN A 113 6.72 -6.90 15.85
CA ASN A 113 5.47 -6.22 16.19
C ASN A 113 4.54 -6.08 14.97
N ARG A 114 4.49 -7.10 14.11
CA ARG A 114 3.66 -7.08 12.89
C ARG A 114 2.16 -6.98 13.22
N ARG A 115 1.71 -7.57 14.33
CA ARG A 115 0.30 -7.53 14.74
C ARG A 115 0.14 -6.45 15.80
N ILE A 116 -0.60 -5.40 15.44
CA ILE A 116 -1.01 -4.35 16.38
C ILE A 116 -2.40 -4.74 16.85
N PHE A 117 -2.52 -5.01 18.14
CA PHE A 117 -3.74 -5.48 18.76
C PHE A 117 -4.00 -4.69 20.02
N VAL A 118 -5.05 -3.89 20.00
CA VAL A 118 -5.42 -3.01 21.12
C VAL A 118 -6.83 -3.39 21.57
N ARG A 119 -6.99 -3.67 22.85
CA ARG A 119 -8.27 -3.95 23.49
C ARG A 119 -8.51 -2.95 24.61
N PHE A 120 -9.72 -2.42 24.68
CA PHE A 120 -10.15 -1.50 25.74
C PHE A 120 -11.62 -1.73 26.05
N LEU A 121 -12.02 -1.38 27.28
CA LEU A 121 -13.42 -1.46 27.69
C LEU A 121 -14.18 -0.26 27.13
N ILE A 122 -15.43 -0.47 26.73
CA ILE A 122 -16.33 0.60 26.28
C ILE A 122 -16.50 1.68 27.36
N LYS A 123 -16.43 1.29 28.64
CA LYS A 123 -16.52 2.19 29.79
C LYS A 123 -15.38 3.19 29.89
N ASP A 124 -14.22 2.87 29.31
CA ASP A 124 -13.02 3.71 29.39
C ASP A 124 -12.94 4.71 28.22
N ILE A 125 -13.86 4.61 27.26
CA ILE A 125 -13.95 5.52 26.10
C ILE A 125 -14.62 6.82 26.58
N GLN A 126 -13.85 7.91 26.64
CA GLN A 126 -14.38 9.21 27.06
C GLN A 126 -15.10 9.93 25.91
N SER A 127 -14.51 9.90 24.71
CA SER A 127 -15.10 10.54 23.54
C SER A 127 -14.64 9.88 22.24
N VAL A 128 -15.51 9.94 21.23
CA VAL A 128 -15.20 9.53 19.85
C VAL A 128 -15.45 10.73 18.95
N ARG A 129 -14.39 11.23 18.30
CA ARG A 129 -14.48 12.31 17.32
C ARG A 129 -14.30 11.74 15.92
N ILE A 130 -15.27 12.01 15.04
CA ILE A 130 -15.20 11.66 13.62
C ILE A 130 -14.93 12.94 12.84
N GLU A 131 -13.75 13.07 12.27
CA GLU A 131 -13.45 14.14 11.32
C GLU A 131 -13.67 13.65 9.90
N VAL A 132 -14.68 14.21 9.24
CA VAL A 132 -14.94 14.00 7.82
C VAL A 132 -14.52 15.27 7.09
N LYS A 133 -13.34 15.25 6.47
CA LYS A 133 -12.94 16.32 5.54
C LYS A 133 -13.57 16.03 4.18
N GLY A 134 -14.55 16.84 3.78
CA GLY A 134 -15.17 16.80 2.46
C GLY A 134 -14.31 17.51 1.41
N GLY A 135 -14.18 16.92 0.23
CA GLY A 135 -13.38 17.43 -0.90
C GLY A 135 -12.97 16.33 -1.87
N VAL A 136 -12.12 16.65 -2.85
CA VAL A 136 -11.59 15.70 -3.86
C VAL A 136 -10.88 14.50 -3.21
N TYR A 137 -10.31 14.70 -2.02
CA TYR A 137 -9.75 13.65 -1.18
C TYR A 137 -10.55 13.55 0.13
N ALA A 138 -11.71 12.89 0.07
CA ALA A 138 -12.50 12.60 1.27
C ALA A 138 -11.69 11.73 2.24
N ARG A 139 -11.34 12.28 3.40
CA ARG A 139 -10.66 11.55 4.48
C ARG A 139 -11.59 11.49 5.68
N ARG A 140 -11.86 10.28 6.16
CA ARG A 140 -12.56 10.01 7.43
C ARG A 140 -11.52 9.58 8.45
N ILE A 141 -11.35 10.36 9.51
CA ILE A 141 -10.44 10.03 10.61
C ILE A 141 -11.30 9.83 11.86
N LEU A 142 -11.06 8.73 12.57
CA LEU A 142 -11.64 8.42 13.86
C LEU A 142 -10.59 8.71 14.94
N TYR A 143 -10.93 9.58 15.88
CA TYR A 143 -10.17 9.77 17.11
C TYR A 143 -10.97 9.19 18.26
N MET A 144 -10.31 8.39 19.09
CA MET A 144 -10.87 7.87 20.32
C MET A 144 -10.01 8.35 21.47
N ASP A 145 -10.64 8.98 22.45
CA ASP A 145 -10.01 9.36 23.69
C ASP A 145 -10.32 8.32 24.77
N ILE A 146 -9.28 7.79 25.40
CA ILE A 146 -9.34 6.68 26.34
C ILE A 146 -8.74 7.16 27.66
N LYS A 147 -9.41 6.84 28.77
CA LYS A 147 -8.98 7.20 30.12
C LYS A 147 -7.73 6.46 30.60
#